data_AF-A0A242NTY4-F1
#
_entry.id   AF-A0A242NTY4-F1
#
_cell.length_a   1.000
_cell.length_b   1.000
_cell.length_c   1.000
_cell.angle_alpha   90.00
_cell.angle_beta   90.00
_cell.angle_gamma   90.00
#
_symmetry.space_group_name_H-M   'P 1'
#
loop_
_entity.id
_entity.type
_entity.pdbx_description
1 polymer ?
#
loop_
_entity_poly.entity_id
_entity_poly.type
_entity_poly.pdbx_seq_one_letter_code
_entity_poly.pdbx_strand_id
1 'polypeptide(L)' 'MLKTSIIKGILNNPPLTNDPIYATKKQAIKCAEAVKNWQPTEFWFGNDPEKGKQMFIEFFERCNGFETY' A
#
# COMPACT_ATOMS: atom_id res chain seq x y z
N MET A 1 -8.77 -10.28 -4.61
CA MET A 1 -7.46 -9.75 -5.05
C MET A 1 -7.46 -8.23 -4.87
N LEU A 2 -6.42 -7.64 -4.28
CA LEU A 2 -6.29 -6.19 -4.13
C LEU A 2 -6.30 -5.56 -5.52
N LYS A 3 -7.29 -4.72 -5.80
CA LYS A 3 -7.33 -4.03 -7.08
C LYS A 3 -6.29 -2.91 -7.06
N THR A 4 -5.27 -3.00 -7.91
CA THR A 4 -4.25 -1.97 -8.06
C THR A 4 -4.85 -0.59 -8.35
N SER A 5 -6.04 -0.55 -9.00
CA SER A 5 -6.78 0.70 -9.25
C SER A 5 -7.21 1.43 -7.97
N ILE A 6 -7.48 0.71 -6.87
CA ILE A 6 -7.84 1.32 -5.58
C ILE A 6 -6.63 2.06 -5.01
N ILE A 7 -5.48 1.39 -4.95
CA ILE A 7 -4.23 1.99 -4.46
C ILE A 7 -3.80 3.17 -5.35
N LYS A 8 -3.89 3.03 -6.68
CA LYS A 8 -3.61 4.12 -7.62
C LYS A 8 -4.52 5.33 -7.35
N GLY A 9 -5.82 5.12 -7.18
CA GLY A 9 -6.75 6.21 -6.88
C GLY A 9 -6.43 6.92 -5.56
N ILE A 10 -6.02 6.18 -4.52
CA ILE A 10 -5.59 6.75 -3.24
C ILE A 10 -4.34 7.63 -3.42
N LEU A 11 -3.40 7.19 -4.26
CA LEU A 11 -2.12 7.86 -4.52
C LEU A 11 -2.18 8.90 -5.64
N ASN A 12 -3.38 9.40 -5.97
CA ASN A 12 -3.61 10.41 -7.03
C ASN A 12 -3.18 9.97 -8.44
N ASN A 13 -3.36 8.68 -8.75
CA ASN A 13 -3.01 8.07 -10.03
C ASN A 13 -1.56 8.40 -10.43
N PRO A 14 -0.58 7.91 -9.65
CA PRO A 14 0.82 8.21 -9.94
C PRO A 14 1.18 7.71 -11.34
N PRO A 15 2.14 8.37 -12.02
CA PRO A 15 2.59 7.96 -13.33
C PRO A 15 3.06 6.49 -13.33
N LEU A 16 2.97 5.81 -14.48
CA LEU A 16 3.53 4.44 -14.62
C LEU A 16 5.05 4.44 -14.85
N THR A 17 5.65 5.63 -14.91
CA THR A 17 7.08 5.90 -14.97
C THR A 17 7.68 5.87 -13.57
N ASN A 18 9.01 5.82 -13.45
CA ASN A 18 9.74 5.86 -12.17
C ASN A 18 9.68 7.26 -11.51
N ASP A 19 8.54 7.95 -11.62
CA ASP A 19 8.36 9.25 -11.01
C ASP A 19 8.09 9.09 -9.51
N PRO A 20 8.57 10.03 -8.67
CA PRO A 20 8.30 10.03 -7.25
C PRO A 20 6.82 9.98 -6.91
N ILE A 21 6.46 9.14 -5.93
CA ILE A 21 5.13 9.14 -5.32
C ILE A 21 5.18 10.01 -4.08
N TYR A 22 4.32 11.01 -4.01
CA TYR A 22 4.15 11.86 -2.83
C TYR A 22 2.84 11.49 -2.11
N ALA A 23 2.95 10.71 -1.03
CA ALA A 23 1.80 10.28 -0.26
C ALA A 23 1.71 11.05 1.07
N THR A 24 0.60 11.77 1.27
CA THR A 24 0.27 12.37 2.56
C THR A 24 -0.07 11.30 3.60
N LYS A 25 -0.01 11.65 4.90
CA LYS A 25 -0.50 10.78 5.99
C LYS A 25 -1.90 10.23 5.71
N LYS A 26 -2.83 11.07 5.26
CA LYS A 26 -4.21 10.66 4.97
C LYS A 26 -4.28 9.60 3.87
N GLN A 27 -3.43 9.71 2.85
CA GLN A 27 -3.36 8.71 1.78
C GLN A 27 -2.75 7.41 2.28
N ALA A 28 -1.69 7.48 3.10
CA ALA A 28 -1.12 6.31 3.72
C ALA A 28 -2.15 5.54 4.58
N ILE A 29 -2.92 6.22 5.44
CA ILE A 29 -3.99 5.57 6.22
C ILE A 29 -5.01 4.86 5.32
N LYS A 30 -5.42 5.49 4.21
CA LYS A 30 -6.34 4.85 3.24
C LYS A 30 -5.71 3.62 2.58
N CYS A 31 -4.40 3.63 2.31
CA CYS A 31 -3.69 2.43 1.86
C CYS A 31 -3.73 1.32 2.92
N ALA A 32 -3.55 1.64 4.21
CA ALA A 32 -3.69 0.66 5.29
C ALA A 32 -5.09 0.02 5.31
N GLU A 33 -6.14 0.83 5.20
CA GLU A 33 -7.53 0.36 5.13
C GLU A 33 -7.77 -0.56 3.93
N ALA A 34 -7.21 -0.22 2.77
CA ALA A 34 -7.31 -1.05 1.58
C ALA A 34 -6.61 -2.41 1.77
N VAL A 35 -5.43 -2.41 2.40
CA VAL A 35 -4.66 -3.63 2.69
C VAL A 35 -5.35 -4.49 3.77
N LYS A 36 -5.93 -3.88 4.82
CA LYS A 36 -6.70 -4.61 5.86
C LYS A 36 -7.82 -5.46 5.26
N ASN A 37 -8.57 -4.89 4.31
CA ASN A 37 -9.69 -5.52 3.63
C ASN A 37 -9.28 -6.51 2.53
N TRP A 38 -7.98 -6.64 2.27
CA TRP A 38 -7.46 -7.53 1.25
C TRP A 38 -6.96 -8.85 1.86
N GLN A 39 -7.30 -9.96 1.21
CA GLN A 39 -6.73 -11.28 1.52
C GLN A 39 -5.56 -11.59 0.57
N PRO A 40 -4.35 -11.80 1.10
CA PRO A 40 -3.18 -12.09 0.28
C PRO A 40 -3.26 -13.48 -0.33
N THR A 41 -2.58 -13.67 -1.46
CA THR A 41 -2.46 -14.98 -2.11
C THR A 41 -1.32 -15.78 -1.49
N GLU A 42 -1.37 -17.11 -1.57
CA GLU A 42 -0.36 -18.03 -1.01
C GLU A 42 1.09 -17.68 -1.39
N PHE A 43 1.32 -17.22 -2.63
CA PHE A 43 2.66 -16.88 -3.13
C PHE A 43 3.08 -15.43 -2.87
N TRP A 44 2.27 -14.66 -2.16
CA TRP A 44 2.58 -13.27 -1.87
C TRP A 44 3.45 -13.17 -0.62
N PHE A 45 4.50 -12.35 -0.68
CA PHE A 45 5.46 -12.19 0.41
C PHE A 45 6.21 -13.49 0.77
N GLY A 46 6.57 -14.27 -0.26
CA GLY A 46 7.24 -15.55 -0.07
C GLY A 46 6.30 -16.57 0.55
N ASN A 47 6.73 -17.20 1.65
CA ASN A 47 5.97 -18.24 2.37
C ASN A 47 5.20 -17.69 3.59
N ASP A 48 5.14 -16.36 3.78
CA ASP A 48 4.44 -15.76 4.92
C ASP A 48 3.59 -14.53 4.49
N PRO A 49 2.47 -14.78 3.76
CA PRO A 49 1.62 -13.71 3.26
C PRO A 49 1.01 -12.86 4.38
N GLU A 50 0.63 -13.46 5.51
CA GLU A 50 0.01 -12.70 6.60
C GLU A 50 1.01 -11.74 7.27
N LYS A 51 2.27 -12.16 7.45
CA LYS A 51 3.32 -11.26 7.95
C LYS A 51 3.55 -10.09 7.00
N GLY A 52 3.60 -10.35 5.69
CA GLY A 52 3.70 -9.28 4.70
C GLY A 52 2.57 -8.27 4.85
N LYS A 53 1.33 -8.76 5.01
CA LYS A 53 0.15 -7.92 5.15
C LYS A 53 0.25 -7.03 6.39
N GLN A 54 0.64 -7.62 7.52
CA GLN A 54 0.83 -6.89 8.76
C GLN A 54 1.92 -5.81 8.65
N MET A 55 3.05 -6.12 8.02
CA MET A 55 4.13 -5.15 7.81
C MET A 55 3.67 -3.92 7.00
N PHE A 56 2.92 -4.13 5.92
CA PHE A 56 2.39 -3.02 5.13
C PHE A 56 1.35 -2.20 5.88
N ILE A 57 0.44 -2.86 6.62
CA ILE A 57 -0.53 -2.16 7.47
C ILE A 57 0.21 -1.28 8.48
N GLU A 58 1.18 -1.85 9.20
CA GLU A 58 1.94 -1.12 10.21
C GLU A 58 2.69 0.08 9.62
N PHE A 59 3.37 -0.12 8.48
CA PHE A 59 4.06 0.95 7.77
C PHE A 59 3.10 2.09 7.44
N PHE A 60 1.97 1.78 6.80
CA PHE A 60 1.00 2.79 6.36
C PHE A 60 0.31 3.51 7.53
N GLU A 61 0.05 2.81 8.64
CA GLU A 61 -0.58 3.39 9.83
C GLU A 61 0.35 4.31 10.62
N ARG A 62 1.65 3.95 10.69
CA ARG A 62 2.62 4.65 11.52
C ARG A 62 3.41 5.71 10.77
N CYS A 63 3.50 5.64 9.45
CA CYS A 63 4.15 6.67 8.67
C CYS A 63 3.34 7.99 8.70
N ASN A 64 4.04 9.13 8.64
CA ASN A 64 3.41 10.44 8.53
C ASN A 64 3.17 10.84 7.06
N GLY A 65 3.00 9.86 6.18
CA GLY A 65 3.21 9.99 4.74
C GLY A 65 4.54 9.37 4.31
N PHE A 66 4.73 9.21 3.00
CA PHE A 66 5.95 8.67 2.41
C PHE A 66 6.23 9.28 1.04
N GLU A 67 7.51 9.28 0.67
CA GLU A 67 8.00 9.66 -0.65
C GLU A 67 8.84 8.51 -1.23
N THR A 68 8.80 8.32 -2.54
CA THR A 68 9.65 7.36 -3.26
C THR A 68 10.56 8.09 -4.24
N TYR A 69 11.77 7.56 -4.47
CA TYR A 69 12.75 8.08 -5.43
C TYR A 69 13.13 7.00 -6.44
#